data_AF-A0A948Q3E9-F1
#
_entry.id   AF-A0A948Q3E9-F1
#
_cell.length_a   1.000
_cell.length_b   1.000
_cell.length_c   1.000
_cell.angle_alpha   90.00
_cell.angle_beta   90.00
_cell.angle_gamma   90.00
#
_symmetry.space_group_name_H-M   'P 1'
#
loop_
_entity.id
_entity.type
_entity.pdbx_description
1 polymer ?
#
loop_
_entity_poly.entity_id
_entity_poly.type
_entity_poly.pdbx_seq_one_letter_code
_entity_poly.pdbx_strand_id
1 'polypeptide(L)'
;MKSGRSLMKTIGWAGLAVFLVWALIVARSPDFVPKVKAMKSVGGTLVGARSNQAPVFVCGGKVIKARHNIAVIARAADFIVTVGSNTGVFMGIATIAEESDHECPLLEEILDLAVRKQSESATILALAGWACRVETPEQELQWRKAFDQVAATAEYPTVEAALDAYAGE
;
A
#
# COMPACT_ATOMS: atom_id res chain seq x y z
N MET A 1 -13.41 38.02 -46.42
CA MET A 1 -13.65 37.65 -45.01
C MET A 1 -13.76 36.13 -44.85
N LYS A 2 -12.64 35.38 -44.79
CA LYS A 2 -12.60 33.96 -44.38
C LYS A 2 -11.19 33.61 -43.86
N SER A 3 -10.79 34.15 -42.70
CA SER A 3 -9.48 33.82 -42.11
C SER A 3 -9.45 33.75 -40.58
N GLY A 4 -10.62 33.61 -39.94
CA GLY A 4 -10.73 33.53 -38.47
C GLY A 4 -10.99 32.13 -37.89
N ARG A 5 -11.44 31.16 -38.70
CA ARG A 5 -11.83 29.81 -38.21
C ARG A 5 -10.70 28.78 -38.14
N SER A 6 -9.54 29.05 -38.74
CA SER A 6 -8.44 28.08 -38.81
C SER A 6 -7.61 28.06 -37.52
N LEU A 7 -7.31 29.24 -36.95
CA LEU A 7 -6.47 29.39 -35.76
C LEU A 7 -7.08 28.82 -34.46
N MET A 8 -8.41 28.84 -34.33
CA MET A 8 -9.10 28.28 -33.16
C MET A 8 -9.05 26.75 -33.09
N LYS A 9 -8.90 26.06 -34.23
CA LYS A 9 -8.77 24.59 -34.25
C LYS A 9 -7.36 24.14 -33.88
N THR A 10 -6.32 24.83 -34.37
CA THR A 10 -4.92 24.46 -34.13
C THR A 10 -4.50 24.56 -32.66
N ILE A 11 -5.03 25.53 -31.90
CA ILE A 11 -4.77 25.63 -30.46
C ILE A 11 -5.41 24.45 -29.70
N GLY A 12 -6.61 24.01 -30.11
CA GLY A 12 -7.26 22.82 -29.54
C GLY A 12 -6.47 21.53 -29.82
N TRP A 13 -5.96 21.35 -31.03
CA TRP A 13 -5.16 20.17 -31.40
C TRP A 13 -3.78 20.17 -30.73
N ALA A 14 -3.12 21.32 -30.61
CA ALA A 14 -1.84 21.43 -29.89
C ALA A 14 -2.00 21.15 -28.39
N GLY A 15 -3.05 21.69 -27.76
CA GLY A 15 -3.37 21.41 -26.35
C GLY A 15 -3.69 19.93 -26.11
N LEU A 16 -4.47 19.32 -27.01
CA LEU A 16 -4.76 17.88 -26.96
C LEU A 16 -3.51 17.04 -27.16
N ALA A 17 -2.64 17.40 -28.09
CA ALA A 17 -1.38 16.69 -28.34
C ALA A 17 -0.45 16.75 -27.12
N VAL A 18 -0.31 17.92 -26.48
CA VAL A 18 0.46 18.06 -25.24
C VAL A 18 -0.14 17.19 -24.13
N PHE A 19 -1.47 17.23 -23.95
CA PHE A 19 -2.14 16.40 -22.96
C PHE A 19 -1.94 14.89 -23.21
N LEU A 20 -2.04 14.45 -24.46
CA LEU A 20 -1.83 13.05 -24.85
C LEU A 20 -0.38 12.62 -24.64
N VAL A 21 0.60 13.47 -24.97
CA VAL A 21 2.02 13.20 -24.70
C VAL A 21 2.25 13.08 -23.20
N TRP A 22 1.67 13.98 -22.40
CA TRP A 22 1.77 13.93 -20.94
C TRP A 22 1.12 12.67 -20.37
N ALA A 23 -0.08 12.31 -20.83
CA ALA A 23 -0.76 11.08 -20.46
C ALA A 23 0.03 9.83 -20.87
N LEU A 24 0.70 9.84 -22.03
CA LEU A 24 1.58 8.75 -22.48
C LEU A 24 2.86 8.65 -21.63
N ILE A 25 3.45 9.77 -21.23
CA ILE A 25 4.62 9.80 -20.35
C ILE A 25 4.25 9.21 -18.98
N VAL A 26 3.12 9.65 -18.41
CA VAL A 26 2.60 9.11 -17.16
C VAL A 26 2.25 7.63 -17.31
N ALA A 27 1.57 7.22 -18.39
CA ALA A 27 1.20 5.83 -18.61
C ALA A 27 2.41 4.90 -18.82
N ARG A 28 3.53 5.43 -19.30
CA ARG A 28 4.79 4.70 -19.47
C ARG A 28 5.68 4.75 -18.23
N SER A 29 5.30 5.46 -17.17
CA SER A 29 6.06 5.41 -15.94
C SER A 29 5.97 3.98 -15.37
N PRO A 30 7.08 3.39 -14.93
CA PRO A 30 7.11 1.99 -14.47
C PRO A 30 6.19 1.76 -13.26
N ASP A 31 5.86 2.81 -12.52
CA ASP A 31 4.97 2.80 -11.36
C ASP A 31 3.48 3.05 -11.69
N PHE A 32 3.13 3.44 -12.93
CA PHE A 32 1.74 3.78 -13.28
C PHE A 32 0.78 2.60 -13.16
N VAL A 33 1.13 1.46 -13.76
CA VAL A 33 0.27 0.26 -13.72
C VAL A 33 0.10 -0.27 -12.30
N PRO A 34 1.17 -0.42 -11.48
CA PRO A 34 1.05 -0.75 -10.07
C PRO A 34 0.17 0.22 -9.27
N LYS A 35 0.35 1.54 -9.45
CA LYS A 35 -0.45 2.56 -8.76
C LYS A 35 -1.92 2.50 -9.15
N VAL A 36 -2.23 2.36 -10.43
CA VAL A 36 -3.63 2.23 -10.88
C VAL A 36 -4.27 0.97 -10.31
N LYS A 37 -3.56 -0.16 -10.28
CA LYS A 37 -4.05 -1.41 -9.69
C LYS A 37 -4.29 -1.26 -8.19
N ALA A 38 -3.33 -0.70 -7.46
CA ALA A 38 -3.44 -0.45 -6.04
C ALA A 38 -4.58 0.53 -5.70
N MET A 39 -4.71 1.63 -6.44
CA MET A 39 -5.80 2.59 -6.27
C MET A 39 -7.17 1.98 -6.58
N LYS A 40 -7.26 1.07 -7.56
CA LYS A 40 -8.50 0.31 -7.81
C LYS A 40 -8.83 -0.61 -6.64
N SER A 41 -7.83 -1.28 -6.04
CA SER A 41 -8.00 -2.11 -4.83
C SER A 41 -8.52 -1.26 -3.68
N VAL A 42 -7.79 -0.20 -3.31
CA VAL A 42 -8.15 0.72 -2.23
C VAL A 42 -9.52 1.35 -2.47
N GLY A 43 -9.84 1.74 -3.71
CA GLY A 43 -11.14 2.30 -4.06
C GLY A 43 -12.28 1.29 -3.91
N GLY A 44 -12.08 0.04 -4.33
CA GLY A 44 -13.04 -1.04 -4.10
C GLY A 44 -13.28 -1.30 -2.61
N THR A 45 -12.19 -1.34 -1.84
CA THR A 45 -12.18 -1.50 -0.39
C THR A 45 -12.90 -0.34 0.32
N LEU A 46 -12.67 0.90 -0.12
CA LEU A 46 -13.35 2.09 0.42
C LEU A 46 -14.87 2.04 0.17
N VAL A 47 -15.30 1.60 -1.02
CA VAL A 47 -16.73 1.48 -1.36
C VAL A 47 -17.42 0.38 -0.54
N GLY A 48 -16.71 -0.70 -0.20
CA GLY A 48 -17.21 -1.78 0.65
C GLY A 48 -17.17 -1.49 2.16
N ALA A 49 -16.42 -0.48 2.59
CA ALA A 49 -16.16 -0.19 4.00
C ALA A 49 -17.37 0.45 4.71
N ARG A 50 -17.97 -0.28 5.67
CA ARG A 50 -19.01 0.25 6.57
C ARG A 50 -18.44 1.17 7.66
N SER A 51 -17.20 0.91 8.08
CA SER A 51 -16.40 1.66 9.07
C SER A 51 -14.97 1.80 8.53
N ASN A 52 -14.12 2.64 9.16
CA ASN A 52 -12.71 2.84 8.78
C ASN A 52 -12.44 3.45 7.38
N GLN A 53 -13.42 4.13 6.78
CA GLN A 53 -13.24 4.83 5.50
C GLN A 53 -12.10 5.87 5.52
N ALA A 54 -11.95 6.61 6.63
CA ALA A 54 -10.90 7.62 6.75
C ALA A 54 -9.47 7.02 6.69
N PRO A 55 -9.12 6.00 7.50
CA PRO A 55 -7.86 5.27 7.34
C PRO A 55 -7.61 4.73 5.92
N VAL A 56 -8.61 4.12 5.28
CA VAL A 56 -8.49 3.59 3.90
C VAL A 56 -8.21 4.71 2.90
N PHE A 57 -8.88 5.85 3.04
CA PHE A 57 -8.63 7.02 2.21
C PHE A 57 -7.19 7.54 2.38
N VAL A 58 -6.66 7.54 3.61
CA VAL A 58 -5.27 7.92 3.87
C VAL A 58 -4.31 6.93 3.19
N CYS A 59 -4.56 5.62 3.23
CA CYS A 59 -3.77 4.64 2.47
C CYS A 59 -3.80 4.92 0.95
N GLY A 60 -4.94 5.32 0.39
CA GLY A 60 -5.02 5.76 -1.01
C GLY A 60 -4.12 6.96 -1.31
N GLY A 61 -4.08 7.95 -0.41
CA GLY A 61 -3.13 9.06 -0.50
C GLY A 61 -1.67 8.61 -0.47
N LYS A 62 -1.34 7.60 0.36
CA LYS A 62 0.00 7.01 0.45
C LYS A 62 0.39 6.27 -0.82
N VAL A 63 -0.51 5.49 -1.43
CA VAL A 63 -0.27 4.83 -2.73
C VAL A 63 0.14 5.83 -3.82
N ILE A 64 -0.49 7.00 -3.85
CA ILE A 64 -0.16 8.05 -4.84
C ILE A 64 1.27 8.57 -4.64
N LYS A 65 1.67 8.79 -3.38
CA LYS A 65 2.97 9.36 -3.01
C LYS A 65 4.11 8.37 -3.10
N ALA A 66 3.85 7.11 -2.74
CA ALA A 66 4.86 6.08 -2.65
C ALA A 66 5.52 5.83 -4.02
N ARG A 67 6.83 5.59 -3.99
CA ARG A 67 7.61 5.15 -5.16
C ARG A 67 7.76 3.63 -5.19
N HIS A 68 7.83 3.03 -4.01
CA HIS A 68 8.04 1.60 -3.77
C HIS A 68 6.94 1.03 -2.86
N ASN A 69 6.89 -0.29 -2.69
CA ASN A 69 6.03 -0.97 -1.71
C ASN A 69 4.53 -0.67 -1.86
N ILE A 70 4.09 -0.23 -3.05
CA ILE A 70 2.71 0.18 -3.32
C ILE A 70 1.72 -0.95 -3.03
N ALA A 71 2.12 -2.20 -3.29
CA ALA A 71 1.33 -3.39 -3.00
C ALA A 71 1.08 -3.57 -1.49
N VAL A 72 2.10 -3.33 -0.65
CA VAL A 72 1.99 -3.39 0.82
C VAL A 72 0.99 -2.36 1.32
N ILE A 73 1.06 -1.12 0.82
CA ILE A 73 0.14 -0.04 1.21
C ILE A 73 -1.31 -0.37 0.84
N ALA A 74 -1.52 -0.91 -0.37
CA ALA A 74 -2.84 -1.33 -0.81
C ALA A 74 -3.40 -2.48 0.05
N ARG A 75 -2.57 -3.51 0.30
CA ARG A 75 -2.96 -4.66 1.12
C ARG A 75 -3.24 -4.26 2.58
N ALA A 76 -2.52 -3.28 3.11
CA ALA A 76 -2.81 -2.71 4.43
C ALA A 76 -4.20 -2.06 4.46
N ALA A 77 -4.62 -1.37 3.40
CA ALA A 77 -5.97 -0.82 3.30
C ALA A 77 -7.04 -1.92 3.31
N ASP A 78 -6.79 -3.03 2.62
CA ASP A 78 -7.70 -4.18 2.58
C ASP A 78 -7.86 -4.82 3.98
N PHE A 79 -6.76 -4.98 4.72
CA PHE A 79 -6.82 -5.51 6.09
C PHE A 79 -7.47 -4.55 7.10
N ILE A 80 -7.32 -3.23 6.94
CA ILE A 80 -8.03 -2.24 7.78
C ILE A 80 -9.55 -2.42 7.72
N VAL A 81 -10.09 -2.74 6.53
CA VAL A 81 -11.53 -2.97 6.37
C VAL A 81 -11.94 -4.35 6.84
N THR A 82 -11.12 -5.36 6.54
CA THR A 82 -11.47 -6.77 6.80
C THR A 82 -11.32 -7.12 8.28
N VAL A 83 -10.24 -6.69 8.92
CA VAL A 83 -9.95 -6.98 10.33
C VAL A 83 -10.66 -5.99 11.24
N GLY A 84 -10.72 -4.71 10.85
CA GLY A 84 -11.37 -3.63 11.62
C GLY A 84 -10.62 -3.20 12.88
N SER A 85 -10.15 -4.17 13.68
CA SER A 85 -9.24 -3.96 14.80
C SER A 85 -7.81 -3.67 14.32
N ASN A 86 -6.96 -3.17 15.22
CA ASN A 86 -5.54 -2.94 14.97
C ASN A 86 -5.22 -2.00 13.77
N THR A 87 -6.18 -1.16 13.35
CA THR A 87 -6.04 -0.19 12.26
C THR A 87 -4.76 0.65 12.36
N GLY A 88 -4.36 1.02 13.58
CA GLY A 88 -3.12 1.78 13.82
C GLY A 88 -1.85 1.07 13.34
N VAL A 89 -1.76 -0.26 13.45
CA VAL A 89 -0.61 -1.04 12.98
C VAL A 89 -0.56 -1.06 11.47
N PHE A 90 -1.67 -1.36 10.80
CA PHE A 90 -1.74 -1.35 9.34
C PHE A 90 -1.40 0.04 8.77
N MET A 91 -1.90 1.11 9.41
CA MET A 91 -1.55 2.49 9.07
C MET A 91 -0.06 2.80 9.28
N GLY A 92 0.53 2.28 10.35
CA GLY A 92 1.95 2.43 10.64
C GLY A 92 2.83 1.71 9.60
N ILE A 93 2.50 0.46 9.26
CA ILE A 93 3.18 -0.30 8.21
C ILE A 93 3.05 0.41 6.86
N ALA A 94 1.85 0.89 6.51
CA ALA A 94 1.63 1.67 5.29
C ALA A 94 2.46 2.96 5.25
N THR A 95 2.70 3.60 6.40
CA THR A 95 3.57 4.78 6.50
C THR A 95 5.03 4.42 6.30
N ILE A 96 5.52 3.35 6.94
CA ILE A 96 6.87 2.85 6.75
C ILE A 96 7.12 2.44 5.28
N ALA A 97 6.13 1.81 4.64
CA ALA A 97 6.19 1.43 3.24
C ALA A 97 6.24 2.65 2.29
N GLU A 98 5.47 3.71 2.58
CA GLU A 98 5.47 4.96 1.82
C GLU A 98 6.81 5.69 1.91
N GLU A 99 7.39 5.75 3.12
CA GLU A 99 8.62 6.49 3.41
C GLU A 99 9.88 5.75 2.95
N SER A 100 9.79 4.44 2.69
CA SER A 100 10.90 3.64 2.19
C SER A 100 11.30 4.04 0.76
N ASP A 101 12.61 4.17 0.55
CA ASP A 101 13.24 4.57 -0.72
C ASP A 101 13.62 3.39 -1.62
N HIS A 102 13.25 2.16 -1.23
CA HIS A 102 13.51 0.93 -1.96
C HIS A 102 12.35 -0.06 -1.81
N GLU A 103 12.33 -1.11 -2.64
CA GLU A 103 11.41 -2.23 -2.44
C GLU A 103 11.89 -3.06 -1.24
N CYS A 104 11.00 -3.27 -0.26
CA CYS A 104 11.25 -4.05 0.94
C CYS A 104 10.27 -5.24 0.99
N PRO A 105 10.64 -6.41 0.42
CA PRO A 105 9.76 -7.58 0.36
C PRO A 105 9.32 -8.08 1.74
N LEU A 106 10.16 -7.90 2.76
CA LEU A 106 9.91 -8.32 4.14
C LEU A 106 8.70 -7.62 4.78
N LEU A 107 8.27 -6.46 4.26
CA LEU A 107 7.08 -5.77 4.77
C LEU A 107 5.79 -6.54 4.49
N GLU A 108 5.73 -7.39 3.46
CA GLU A 108 4.56 -8.25 3.22
C GLU A 108 4.39 -9.27 4.35
N GLU A 109 5.50 -9.88 4.80
CA GLU A 109 5.50 -10.84 5.89
C GLU A 109 5.09 -10.20 7.23
N ILE A 110 5.50 -8.95 7.45
CA ILE A 110 5.12 -8.17 8.63
C ILE A 110 3.63 -7.81 8.60
N LEU A 111 3.11 -7.49 7.42
CA LEU A 111 1.69 -7.22 7.26
C LEU A 111 0.86 -8.47 7.58
N ASP A 112 1.29 -9.64 7.12
CA ASP A 112 0.65 -10.92 7.41
C ASP A 112 0.73 -11.28 8.91
N LEU A 113 1.86 -11.00 9.57
CA LEU A 113 1.99 -11.13 11.02
C LEU A 113 1.04 -10.20 11.78
N ALA A 114 0.84 -8.96 11.31
CA ALA A 114 -0.06 -7.99 11.94
C ALA A 114 -1.53 -8.41 11.93
N VAL A 115 -1.95 -9.17 10.91
CA VAL A 115 -3.29 -9.78 10.85
C VAL A 115 -3.45 -10.90 11.88
N ARG A 116 -2.38 -11.68 12.07
CA ARG A 116 -2.36 -12.87 12.93
C ARG A 116 -2.10 -12.56 14.40
N LYS A 117 -1.62 -11.36 14.74
CA LYS A 117 -1.22 -10.96 16.09
C LYS A 117 -1.61 -9.51 16.41
N GLN A 118 -2.64 -9.33 17.22
CA GLN A 118 -3.20 -8.04 17.61
C GLN A 118 -2.54 -7.43 18.85
N SER A 119 -2.03 -8.28 19.76
CA SER A 119 -1.59 -7.86 21.10
C SER A 119 -0.24 -7.11 21.17
N GLU A 120 0.53 -7.02 20.08
CA GLU A 120 1.90 -6.46 20.08
C GLU A 120 2.19 -5.46 18.95
N SER A 121 1.28 -4.51 18.76
CA SER A 121 1.35 -3.45 17.74
C SER A 121 2.71 -2.74 17.67
N ALA A 122 3.29 -2.37 18.82
CA ALA A 122 4.57 -1.64 18.88
C ALA A 122 5.76 -2.50 18.42
N THR A 123 5.79 -3.77 18.81
CA THR A 123 6.83 -4.72 18.40
C THR A 123 6.78 -4.97 16.89
N ILE A 124 5.58 -5.14 16.34
CA ILE A 124 5.37 -5.34 14.90
C ILE A 124 5.84 -4.12 14.11
N LEU A 125 5.53 -2.90 14.56
CA LEU A 125 6.00 -1.68 13.91
C LEU A 125 7.53 -1.50 14.01
N ALA A 126 8.14 -1.89 15.13
CA ALA A 126 9.60 -1.88 15.27
C ALA A 126 10.27 -2.88 14.30
N LEU A 127 9.69 -4.08 14.14
CA LEU A 127 10.15 -5.07 13.15
C LEU A 127 9.98 -4.57 11.71
N ALA A 128 8.87 -3.89 11.40
CA ALA A 128 8.63 -3.26 10.10
C ALA A 128 9.73 -2.22 9.78
N GLY A 129 10.02 -1.34 10.74
CA GLY A 129 11.06 -0.33 10.58
C GLY A 129 12.46 -0.93 10.46
N TRP A 130 12.73 -2.05 11.14
CA TRP A 130 14.00 -2.78 10.98
C TRP A 130 14.10 -3.46 9.62
N ALA A 131 13.01 -4.04 9.11
CA ALA A 131 12.98 -4.69 7.80
C ALA A 131 13.49 -3.76 6.68
N CYS A 132 13.06 -2.49 6.69
CA CYS A 132 13.51 -1.46 5.74
C CYS A 132 14.95 -0.97 5.96
N ARG A 133 15.68 -1.49 6.95
CA ARG A 133 17.08 -1.14 7.22
C ARG A 133 18.02 -2.34 7.08
N VAL A 134 17.51 -3.48 6.63
CA VAL A 134 18.32 -4.67 6.36
C VAL A 134 19.09 -4.45 5.06
N GLU A 135 20.40 -4.39 5.16
CA GLU A 135 21.31 -4.19 4.03
C GLU A 135 22.20 -5.43 3.79
N THR A 136 22.32 -6.33 4.77
CA THR A 136 23.18 -7.52 4.68
C THR A 136 22.45 -8.83 5.02
N PRO A 137 22.92 -9.98 4.51
CA PRO A 137 22.36 -11.28 4.84
C PRO A 137 22.39 -11.61 6.34
N GLU A 138 23.41 -11.15 7.06
CA GLU A 138 23.52 -11.36 8.50
C GLU A 138 22.47 -10.56 9.27
N GLN A 139 22.19 -9.33 8.83
CA GLN A 139 21.10 -8.51 9.37
C GLN A 139 19.75 -9.14 9.07
N GLU A 140 19.56 -9.69 7.87
CA GLU A 140 18.35 -10.43 7.50
C GLU A 140 18.15 -11.65 8.40
N LEU A 141 19.22 -12.41 8.69
CA LEU A 141 19.16 -13.55 9.60
C LEU A 141 18.78 -13.13 11.03
N GLN A 142 19.31 -12.00 11.52
CA GLN A 142 18.95 -11.47 12.82
C GLN A 142 17.49 -11.01 12.86
N TRP A 143 17.05 -10.30 11.82
CA TRP A 143 15.68 -9.87 11.66
C TRP A 143 14.74 -11.07 11.63
N ARG A 144 15.08 -12.11 10.85
CA ARG A 144 14.31 -13.34 10.73
C ARG A 144 14.13 -14.04 12.07
N LYS A 145 15.18 -14.15 12.88
CA LYS A 145 15.09 -14.73 14.23
C LYS A 145 14.13 -13.96 15.13
N ALA A 146 14.17 -12.63 15.09
CA ALA A 146 13.26 -11.80 15.89
C ALA A 146 11.82 -11.89 15.38
N PHE A 147 11.64 -11.91 14.05
CA PHE A 147 10.35 -12.15 13.41
C PHE A 147 9.74 -13.49 13.85
N ASP A 148 10.52 -14.58 13.76
CA ASP A 148 10.07 -15.93 14.09
C ASP A 148 9.66 -16.04 15.57
N GLN A 149 10.36 -15.34 16.47
CA GLN A 149 9.99 -15.28 17.89
C GLN A 149 8.61 -14.67 18.11
N VAL A 150 8.32 -13.55 17.43
CA VAL A 150 7.00 -12.90 17.52
C VAL A 150 5.94 -13.76 16.83
N ALA A 151 6.25 -14.29 15.64
CA ALA A 151 5.34 -15.12 14.84
C ALA A 151 4.96 -16.43 15.55
N ALA A 152 5.87 -17.02 16.33
CA ALA A 152 5.59 -18.22 17.12
C ALA A 152 4.52 -17.99 18.21
N THR A 153 4.25 -16.73 18.57
CA THR A 153 3.25 -16.34 19.56
C THR A 153 2.01 -15.68 18.94
N ALA A 154 1.87 -15.78 17.61
CA ALA A 154 0.70 -15.24 16.92
C ALA A 154 -0.58 -15.95 17.38
N GLU A 155 -1.67 -15.19 17.47
CA GLU A 155 -2.98 -15.71 17.90
C GLU A 155 -3.54 -16.70 16.87
N TYR A 156 -3.22 -16.47 15.59
CA TYR A 156 -3.64 -17.33 14.49
C TYR A 156 -2.44 -17.93 13.75
N PRO A 157 -2.54 -19.20 13.30
CA PRO A 157 -1.45 -19.90 12.61
C PRO A 157 -1.23 -19.41 11.17
N THR A 158 -2.28 -18.90 10.52
CA THR A 158 -2.21 -18.35 9.15
C THR A 158 -3.07 -17.09 9.03
N VAL A 159 -2.87 -16.33 7.96
CA VAL A 159 -3.69 -15.15 7.66
C VAL A 159 -5.13 -15.57 7.40
N GLU A 160 -5.35 -16.64 6.64
CA GLU A 160 -6.69 -17.17 6.34
C GLU A 160 -7.44 -17.53 7.62
N ALA A 161 -6.79 -18.24 8.55
CA ALA A 161 -7.39 -18.59 9.83
C ALA A 161 -7.79 -17.35 10.66
N ALA A 162 -6.99 -16.28 10.59
CA ALA A 162 -7.31 -15.02 11.24
C ALA A 162 -8.51 -14.33 10.57
N LEU A 163 -8.52 -14.25 9.24
CA LEU A 163 -9.60 -13.63 8.48
C LEU A 163 -10.93 -14.37 8.65
N ASP A 164 -10.91 -15.71 8.68
CA ASP A 164 -12.09 -16.54 8.94
C ASP A 164 -12.66 -16.28 10.34
N ALA A 165 -11.78 -16.06 11.34
CA ALA A 165 -12.21 -15.69 12.68
C ALA A 165 -12.90 -14.31 12.70
N TYR A 166 -12.33 -13.30 12.04
CA TYR A 166 -12.92 -11.96 11.96
C TYR A 166 -14.21 -11.89 11.14
N ALA A 167 -14.37 -12.78 10.15
CA ALA A 167 -15.60 -12.84 9.35
C ALA A 167 -16.78 -13.46 10.12
N GLY A 168 -16.51 -14.21 11.19
CA GLY A 168 -17.52 -14.80 12.07
C GLY A 168 -17.96 -13.92 13.23
N GLU A 169 -17.31 -12.77 13.44
CA GLU A 169 -17.63 -11.75 14.44
C GLU A 169 -18.57 -10.67 13.89
#